data_AF-A0A2H0BCP8-F1
#
_entry.id   AF-A0A2H0BCP8-F1
#
_cell.length_a   1.000
_cell.length_b   1.000
_cell.length_c   1.000
_cell.angle_alpha   90.00
_cell.angle_beta   90.00
_cell.angle_gamma   90.00
#
_symmetry.space_group_name_H-M   'P 1'
#
loop_
_entity.id
_entity.type
_entity.pdbx_description
1 polymer ?
#
loop_
_entity_poly.entity_id
_entity_poly.type
_entity_poly.pdbx_seq_one_letter_code
_entity_poly.pdbx_strand_id
1 'polypeptide(L)'
;MAGESIECDKCEVIARKIVPSSPQIDDILGRVIKYECSRNSSTENLKELVPKKFKHKFSSNLDLGTILKADSIYIITTQFKRLKLDIINKTGRHKASKGTINEYTFAEIKYPLENVLNSMTHRKALK
;
A
#
# COMPACT_ATOMS: atom_id res chain seq x y z
N MET A 1 -11.47 -4.03 2.71
CA MET A 1 -11.42 -5.52 2.67
C MET A 1 -10.41 -5.96 1.61
N ALA A 2 -10.05 -7.25 1.50
CA ALA A 2 -9.08 -7.70 0.49
C ALA A 2 -9.42 -7.14 -0.91
N GLY A 3 -8.42 -6.62 -1.63
CA GLY A 3 -8.62 -5.94 -2.91
C GLY A 3 -9.00 -4.45 -2.84
N GLU A 4 -9.17 -3.88 -1.64
CA GLU A 4 -9.26 -2.43 -1.46
C GLU A 4 -7.90 -1.79 -1.80
N SER A 5 -7.94 -0.68 -2.53
CA SER A 5 -6.74 -0.11 -3.15
C SER A 5 -6.78 1.41 -3.21
N ILE A 6 -5.60 2.02 -3.35
CA ILE A 6 -5.41 3.45 -3.60
C ILE A 6 -4.54 3.65 -4.84
N GLU A 7 -4.77 4.75 -5.55
CA GLU A 7 -3.83 5.25 -6.57
C GLU A 7 -3.52 6.73 -6.31
N CYS A 8 -2.24 7.09 -6.36
CA CYS A 8 -1.78 8.45 -6.04
C CYS A 8 -0.43 8.79 -6.69
N ASP A 9 -0.11 10.08 -6.80
CA ASP A 9 1.18 10.58 -7.31
C ASP A 9 2.22 10.75 -6.19
N LYS A 10 1.78 10.65 -4.93
CA LYS A 10 2.68 10.56 -3.77
C LYS A 10 2.07 9.66 -2.72
N CYS A 11 2.83 8.65 -2.29
CA CYS A 11 2.40 7.67 -1.32
C CYS A 11 3.38 7.61 -0.15
N GLU A 12 2.87 7.63 1.07
CA GLU A 12 3.63 7.15 2.22
C GLU A 12 3.41 5.66 2.41
N VAL A 13 4.47 4.95 2.78
CA VAL A 13 4.43 3.51 3.07
C VAL A 13 5.08 3.28 4.41
N ILE A 14 4.39 2.55 5.29
CA ILE A 14 4.94 2.10 6.57
C ILE A 14 4.65 0.62 6.76
N ALA A 15 5.69 -0.20 6.86
CA ALA A 15 5.58 -1.61 7.20
C ALA A 15 6.81 -2.11 7.95
N ARG A 16 6.70 -3.21 8.70
CA ARG A 16 7.88 -3.76 9.39
C ARG A 16 8.82 -4.47 8.43
N LYS A 17 8.31 -4.96 7.31
CA LYS A 17 9.10 -5.58 6.24
C LYS A 17 8.61 -5.05 4.90
N ILE A 18 9.53 -4.46 4.14
CA ILE A 18 9.30 -3.94 2.79
C ILE A 18 10.32 -4.62 1.88
N VAL A 19 9.86 -5.41 0.92
CA VAL A 19 10.73 -6.16 -0.01
C VAL A 19 10.49 -5.67 -1.44
N PRO A 20 11.49 -5.05 -2.10
CA PRO A 20 11.38 -4.69 -3.51
C PRO A 20 11.58 -5.90 -4.43
N SER A 21 10.88 -5.91 -5.56
CA SER A 21 11.21 -6.78 -6.70
C SER A 21 12.41 -6.24 -7.49
N SER A 22 12.88 -7.02 -8.47
CA SER A 22 13.60 -6.44 -9.61
C SER A 22 12.67 -5.52 -10.41
N PRO A 23 13.19 -4.54 -11.17
CA PRO A 23 12.37 -3.78 -12.10
C PRO A 23 11.67 -4.71 -13.10
N GLN A 24 10.39 -4.45 -13.35
CA GLN A 24 9.55 -5.24 -14.27
C GLN A 24 8.84 -4.32 -15.26
N ILE A 25 8.31 -4.90 -16.33
CA ILE A 25 7.41 -4.20 -17.25
C ILE A 25 5.97 -4.58 -16.87
N ASP A 26 5.13 -3.57 -16.69
CA ASP A 26 3.69 -3.64 -16.51
C ASP A 26 3.02 -3.11 -17.79
N ASP A 27 2.00 -3.80 -18.27
CA ASP A 27 1.39 -3.51 -19.58
C ASP A 27 0.71 -2.15 -19.62
N ILE A 28 0.34 -1.59 -18.47
CA ILE A 28 -0.38 -0.32 -18.34
C ILE A 28 0.60 0.80 -17.96
N LEU A 29 1.48 0.54 -16.99
CA LEU A 29 2.31 1.55 -16.35
C LEU A 29 3.74 1.60 -16.92
N GLY A 30 4.09 0.69 -17.82
CA GLY A 30 5.43 0.54 -18.36
C GLY A 30 6.39 -0.02 -17.30
N ARG A 31 7.58 0.55 -17.17
CA ARG A 31 8.59 0.01 -16.27
C ARG A 31 8.29 0.40 -14.81
N VAL A 32 8.17 -0.60 -13.94
CA VAL A 32 7.76 -0.45 -12.54
C VAL A 32 8.67 -1.20 -11.57
N ILE A 33 8.59 -0.83 -10.28
CA ILE A 33 9.08 -1.63 -9.15
C ILE A 33 7.90 -2.02 -8.29
N LYS A 34 7.85 -3.29 -7.90
CA LYS A 34 6.85 -3.82 -6.99
C LYS A 34 7.42 -3.96 -5.60
N TYR A 35 6.60 -3.71 -4.58
CA TYR A 35 6.98 -3.91 -3.19
C TYR A 35 5.95 -4.81 -2.49
N GLU A 36 6.45 -5.81 -1.79
CA GLU A 36 5.66 -6.55 -0.81
C GLU A 36 5.89 -5.94 0.57
N CYS A 37 4.85 -5.30 1.10
CA CYS A 37 4.81 -4.80 2.47
C CYS A 37 4.08 -5.82 3.35
N SER A 38 4.71 -6.21 4.46
CA SER A 38 4.14 -7.20 5.38
C SER A 38 4.35 -6.82 6.84
N ARG A 39 3.49 -7.39 7.70
CA ARG A 39 3.42 -7.21 9.16
C ARG A 39 2.99 -5.79 9.54
N ASN A 40 1.68 -5.60 9.70
CA ASN A 40 1.03 -4.33 10.07
C ASN A 40 1.41 -3.18 9.14
N SER A 41 1.08 -3.36 7.88
CA SER A 41 1.38 -2.45 6.78
C SER A 41 0.33 -1.34 6.69
N SER A 42 0.77 -0.15 6.33
CA SER A 42 -0.12 0.97 6.02
C SER A 42 0.42 1.81 4.88
N THR A 43 -0.47 2.33 4.05
CA THR A 43 -0.14 3.28 2.99
C THR A 43 -1.10 4.45 3.02
N GLU A 44 -0.61 5.65 2.71
CA GLU A 44 -1.39 6.88 2.72
C GLU A 44 -1.19 7.68 1.44
N ASN A 45 -2.30 8.17 0.87
CA ASN A 45 -2.28 9.10 -0.24
C ASN A 45 -1.86 10.50 0.23
N LEU A 46 -0.63 10.90 -0.12
CA LEU A 46 -0.09 12.24 0.19
C LEU A 46 -0.23 13.23 -0.96
N LYS A 47 -0.60 12.78 -2.16
CA LYS A 47 -0.87 13.63 -3.34
C LYS A 47 -1.72 12.87 -4.35
N GLU A 48 -2.89 13.39 -4.66
CA GLU A 48 -3.81 12.82 -5.63
C GLU A 48 -3.21 12.76 -7.04
N LEU A 49 -3.75 11.87 -7.88
CA LEU A 49 -3.39 11.79 -9.29
C LEU A 49 -3.78 13.07 -10.05
N VAL A 50 -2.92 13.48 -10.98
CA VAL A 50 -3.22 14.57 -11.93
C VAL A 50 -3.11 14.05 -13.38
N PRO A 51 -4.23 13.90 -14.13
CA PRO A 51 -5.62 14.09 -13.71
C PRO A 51 -6.10 12.99 -12.75
N LYS A 52 -7.13 13.29 -11.94
CA LYS A 52 -7.72 12.37 -10.96
C LYS A 52 -8.55 11.27 -11.64
N LYS A 53 -7.86 10.34 -12.29
CA LYS A 53 -8.41 9.21 -13.04
C LYS A 53 -7.66 7.93 -12.70
N PHE A 54 -8.39 6.83 -12.54
CA PHE A 54 -7.82 5.50 -12.35
C PHE A 54 -6.92 5.14 -13.53
N LYS A 55 -5.75 4.57 -13.24
CA LYS A 55 -4.85 4.02 -14.25
C LYS A 55 -4.81 2.50 -14.15
N HIS A 56 -4.77 1.93 -12.95
CA HIS A 56 -4.58 0.49 -12.75
C HIS A 56 -5.89 -0.24 -12.38
N LYS A 57 -6.72 0.33 -11.50
CA LYS A 57 -7.97 -0.32 -11.06
C LYS A 57 -9.10 0.69 -10.88
N PHE A 58 -10.22 0.47 -11.58
CA PHE A 58 -11.40 1.34 -11.56
C PHE A 58 -12.07 1.53 -10.18
N SER A 59 -11.77 0.66 -9.22
CA SER A 59 -12.33 0.71 -7.88
C SER A 59 -11.33 1.22 -6.82
N SER A 60 -10.21 1.80 -7.23
CA SER A 60 -9.26 2.38 -6.29
C SER A 60 -9.80 3.65 -5.65
N ASN A 61 -9.30 4.00 -4.48
CA ASN A 61 -9.57 5.30 -3.87
C ASN A 61 -8.49 6.31 -4.31
N LEU A 62 -8.91 7.48 -4.78
CA LEU A 62 -8.03 8.53 -5.30
C LEU A 62 -7.94 9.76 -4.38
N ASP A 63 -8.68 9.76 -3.27
CA ASP A 63 -8.84 10.91 -2.41
C ASP A 63 -7.63 11.10 -1.50
N LEU A 64 -7.20 12.35 -1.35
CA LEU A 64 -6.11 12.75 -0.47
C LEU A 64 -6.37 12.33 0.98
N GLY A 65 -5.33 11.88 1.67
CA GLY A 65 -5.42 11.45 3.07
C GLY A 65 -6.10 10.09 3.27
N THR A 66 -6.49 9.41 2.19
CA THR A 66 -6.96 8.02 2.29
C THR A 66 -5.84 7.13 2.80
N ILE A 67 -6.13 6.34 3.83
CA ILE A 67 -5.18 5.41 4.45
C ILE A 67 -5.69 3.98 4.32
N LEU A 68 -4.88 3.10 3.71
CA LEU A 68 -5.06 1.66 3.78
C LEU A 68 -4.27 1.09 4.96
N LYS A 69 -4.89 0.18 5.72
CA LYS A 69 -4.24 -0.57 6.80
C LYS A 69 -4.55 -2.05 6.65
N ALA A 70 -3.52 -2.88 6.63
CA ALA A 70 -3.63 -4.30 6.41
C ALA A 70 -2.46 -5.05 7.04
N ASP A 71 -2.53 -6.37 7.13
CA ASP A 71 -1.34 -7.13 7.49
C ASP A 71 -0.31 -7.04 6.35
N SER A 72 -0.77 -7.23 5.12
CA SER A 72 0.05 -7.08 3.92
C SER A 72 -0.60 -6.17 2.88
N ILE A 73 0.22 -5.27 2.34
CA ILE A 73 -0.10 -4.39 1.23
C ILE A 73 0.90 -4.68 0.12
N TYR A 74 0.42 -4.80 -1.09
CA TYR A 74 1.23 -4.86 -2.29
C TYR A 74 1.23 -3.50 -2.97
N ILE A 75 2.39 -3.06 -3.46
CA ILE A 75 2.57 -1.74 -4.06
C ILE A 75 3.24 -1.89 -5.43
N ILE A 76 2.73 -1.15 -6.42
CA ILE A 76 3.37 -0.93 -7.72
C ILE A 76 3.70 0.55 -7.83
N THR A 77 4.91 0.89 -8.24
CA THR A 77 5.27 2.28 -8.53
C THR A 77 6.12 2.39 -9.79
N THR A 78 5.96 3.52 -10.50
CA THR A 78 6.81 3.91 -11.63
C THR A 78 8.16 4.49 -11.20
N GLN A 79 8.40 4.65 -9.89
CA GLN A 79 9.69 5.10 -9.38
C GLN A 79 10.79 4.08 -9.67
N PHE A 80 11.81 4.47 -10.45
CA PHE A 80 12.93 3.58 -10.80
C PHE A 80 13.96 3.38 -9.69
N LYS A 81 14.07 4.34 -8.77
CA LYS A 81 14.98 4.23 -7.62
C LYS A 81 14.27 3.46 -6.51
N ARG A 82 14.99 2.53 -5.88
CA ARG A 82 14.48 1.84 -4.69
C ARG A 82 14.10 2.85 -3.62
N LEU A 83 13.02 2.53 -2.89
CA LEU A 83 12.52 3.35 -1.80
C LEU A 83 13.63 3.55 -0.75
N LYS A 84 13.90 4.81 -0.40
CA LYS A 84 14.73 5.12 0.77
C LYS A 84 13.88 4.88 2.01
N LEU A 85 14.38 4.04 2.91
CA LEU A 85 13.65 3.61 4.10
C LEU A 85 14.31 4.16 5.35
N ASP A 86 13.53 4.89 6.14
CA ASP A 86 13.89 5.32 7.47
C ASP A 86 13.28 4.37 8.49
N ILE A 87 14.03 4.05 9.55
CA ILE A 87 13.52 3.20 10.63
C ILE A 87 12.84 4.10 11.67
N ILE A 88 11.55 3.88 11.89
CA ILE A 88 10.74 4.63 12.84
C ILE A 88 10.24 3.73 13.97
N ASN A 89 10.04 4.31 15.16
CA ASN A 89 9.34 3.63 16.25
C ASN A 89 7.83 3.73 16.00
N LYS A 90 7.19 2.65 15.50
CA LYS A 90 5.75 2.63 15.21
C LYS A 90 4.92 2.32 16.46
N THR A 91 5.44 1.47 17.33
CA THR A 91 4.90 1.19 18.67
C THR A 91 6.10 1.01 19.61
N GLY A 92 5.96 1.31 20.91
CA GLY A 92 7.09 1.43 21.84
C GLY A 92 8.15 0.32 21.79
N ARG A 93 7.77 -0.92 21.42
CA ARG A 93 8.70 -2.06 21.26
C ARG A 93 8.99 -2.48 19.81
N HIS A 94 8.25 -2.01 18.82
CA HIS A 94 8.41 -2.45 17.44
C HIS A 94 8.76 -1.30 16.49
N LYS A 95 9.94 -1.43 15.91
CA LYS A 95 10.40 -0.61 14.79
C LYS A 95 9.67 -1.00 13.50
N ALA A 96 9.44 -0.02 12.65
CA ALA A 96 8.93 -0.19 11.29
C ALA A 96 9.80 0.61 10.31
N SER A 97 9.79 0.20 9.06
CA SER A 97 10.36 0.97 7.97
C SER A 97 9.30 1.92 7.43
N LYS A 98 9.67 3.17 7.24
CA LYS A 98 8.86 4.22 6.61
C LYS A 98 9.59 4.71 5.36
N GLY A 99 8.84 4.93 4.29
CA GLY A 99 9.36 5.54 3.08
C GLY A 99 8.27 6.33 2.37
N THR A 100 8.69 7.21 1.48
CA THR A 100 7.81 8.00 0.63
C THR A 100 8.16 7.80 -0.83
N ILE A 101 7.14 7.51 -1.63
CA ILE A 101 7.23 7.39 -3.08
C ILE A 101 6.65 8.68 -3.66
N ASN A 102 7.41 9.38 -4.50
CA ASN A 102 7.03 10.68 -5.10
C ASN A 102 6.68 10.54 -6.58
N GLU A 103 6.16 9.39 -6.97
CA GLU A 103 5.76 9.03 -8.32
C GLU A 103 4.45 8.25 -8.24
N TYR A 104 3.86 7.99 -9.41
CA TYR A 104 2.66 7.16 -9.50
C TYR A 104 2.83 5.88 -8.67
N THR A 105 1.83 5.63 -7.83
CA THR A 105 1.76 4.49 -6.93
C THR A 105 0.36 3.91 -6.94
N PHE A 106 0.27 2.60 -7.18
CA PHE A 106 -0.91 1.79 -6.88
C PHE A 106 -0.59 0.94 -5.65
N ALA A 107 -1.46 0.94 -4.64
CA ALA A 107 -1.32 0.08 -3.47
C ALA A 107 -2.62 -0.67 -3.18
N GLU A 108 -2.52 -1.96 -2.89
CA GLU A 108 -3.68 -2.85 -2.68
C GLU A 108 -3.49 -3.76 -1.46
N ILE A 109 -4.58 -3.95 -0.71
CA ILE A 109 -4.62 -4.91 0.39
C ILE A 109 -4.54 -6.33 -0.16
N LYS A 110 -3.43 -7.02 0.10
CA LYS A 110 -3.23 -8.45 -0.20
C LYS A 110 -3.83 -9.33 0.89
N TYR A 111 -3.48 -9.05 2.16
CA TYR A 111 -4.00 -9.76 3.32
C TYR A 111 -4.51 -8.77 4.37
N PRO A 112 -5.82 -8.78 4.69
CA PRO A 112 -6.37 -7.91 5.73
C PRO A 112 -5.82 -8.29 7.11
N LEU A 113 -6.01 -7.41 8.10
CA LEU A 113 -5.61 -7.70 9.48
C LEU A 113 -6.40 -8.90 10.03
N GLU A 114 -5.70 -9.88 10.57
CA GLU A 114 -6.27 -11.16 11.03
C GLU A 114 -7.38 -10.97 12.09
N ASN A 115 -7.18 -10.04 13.03
CA ASN A 115 -8.17 -9.70 14.06
C ASN A 115 -9.46 -9.10 13.48
N VAL A 116 -9.35 -8.40 12.35
CA VAL A 116 -10.51 -7.85 11.64
C VAL A 116 -11.24 -8.99 10.90
N LEU A 117 -10.51 -9.95 10.34
CA LEU A 117 -11.10 -11.12 9.70
C LEU A 117 -11.91 -11.95 10.73
N ASN A 118 -11.30 -12.28 11.87
CA ASN A 118 -11.92 -13.10 12.92
C ASN A 118 -13.18 -12.45 13.51
N SER A 119 -13.16 -11.14 13.74
CA SER A 119 -14.35 -10.42 14.25
C SER A 119 -15.50 -10.37 13.23
N MET A 120 -15.20 -10.32 11.92
CA MET A 120 -16.23 -10.39 10.88
C MET A 120 -16.84 -11.78 10.73
N THR A 121 -16.02 -12.84 10.85
CA THR A 121 -16.51 -14.23 10.77
C THR A 121 -17.45 -14.55 11.95
N HIS A 122 -17.10 -14.14 13.17
CA HIS A 122 -17.97 -14.29 14.35
C HIS A 122 -19.31 -13.55 14.17
N ARG A 123 -19.29 -12.35 13.59
CA ARG A 123 -20.51 -11.55 13.39
C ARG A 123 -21.45 -12.13 12.32
N LYS A 124 -20.91 -12.86 11.33
CA LYS A 124 -21.70 -13.61 10.35
C LYS A 124 -22.29 -14.90 10.94
N ALA A 125 -21.61 -15.54 11.89
CA ALA A 125 -22.11 -16.74 12.56
C ALA A 125 -23.20 -16.47 13.61
N LEU A 126 -23.36 -15.20 14.04
CA LEU A 126 -24.38 -14.75 14.99
C LEU A 126 -25.64 -14.18 14.30
N LYS A 127 -25.70 -14.20 12.97
CA LYS A 127 -26.89 -13.87 12.17
C LYS A 127 -27.46 -15.14 11.57
#